data_AF-A0A1Y4DF54-F1
#
_entry.id   AF-A0A1Y4DF54-F1
#
_cell.length_a   1.000
_cell.length_b   1.000
_cell.length_c   1.000
_cell.angle_alpha   90.00
_cell.angle_beta   90.00
_cell.angle_gamma   90.00
#
_symmetry.space_group_name_H-M   'P 1'
#
loop_
_entity.id
_entity.type
_entity.pdbx_description
1 polymer ?
#
loop_
_entity_poly.entity_id
_entity_poly.type
_entity_poly.pdbx_seq_one_letter_code
_entity_poly.pdbx_strand_id
1 'polypeptide(L)'
;MNEKDRYMDPMTEFGIQRLFGTEANNDLAIDLVNSLLRGQDEIREMHHLPTERVRGLSAYDTWCLNAKGERVIVQIQQAYPHPAFKDRTLYYGAKGISERWLNQDDDFIQGVYLIHLLDFTTEDFATDSFVHEVGLVDQSLHTLFDNRLRFYFVEVPKCHQETGELKSQADKWIYALRHLPALEARPEALHEPIFARLFDVADRQRFTPAERTAYEASLWKKKNA
;
A
#
# COMPACT_ATOMS: atom_id res chain seq x y z
N MET A 1 -17.09 -9.77 -22.41
CA MET A 1 -15.88 -9.23 -21.76
C MET A 1 -14.72 -9.94 -22.41
N ASN A 2 -13.72 -9.22 -22.94
CA ASN A 2 -12.52 -9.86 -23.48
C ASN A 2 -11.79 -10.56 -22.32
N GLU A 3 -11.14 -11.71 -22.52
CA GLU A 3 -10.48 -12.44 -21.41
C GLU A 3 -9.42 -11.60 -20.70
N LYS A 4 -8.83 -10.62 -21.40
CA LYS A 4 -7.90 -9.59 -20.87
C LYS A 4 -8.52 -8.56 -19.91
N ASP A 5 -9.78 -8.71 -19.53
CA ASP A 5 -10.52 -7.78 -18.66
C ASP A 5 -11.05 -8.46 -17.39
N ARG A 6 -10.53 -9.63 -17.01
CA ARG A 6 -11.08 -10.38 -15.87
C ARG A 6 -10.85 -9.68 -14.52
N TYR A 7 -9.60 -9.32 -14.22
CA TYR A 7 -9.25 -8.70 -12.95
C TYR A 7 -9.16 -7.18 -13.08
N MET A 8 -9.40 -6.49 -11.97
CA MET A 8 -9.23 -5.04 -11.90
C MET A 8 -7.76 -4.63 -11.87
N ASP A 9 -7.49 -3.38 -12.28
CA ASP A 9 -6.25 -2.67 -12.02
C ASP A 9 -6.16 -2.26 -10.55
N PRO A 10 -5.26 -2.90 -9.76
CA PRO A 10 -5.08 -2.56 -8.35
C PRO A 10 -4.59 -1.13 -8.17
N MET A 11 -3.83 -0.63 -9.13
CA MET A 11 -3.22 0.71 -9.11
C MET A 11 -4.20 1.78 -9.60
N THR A 12 -5.48 1.62 -9.28
CA THR A 12 -6.53 2.64 -9.40
C THR A 12 -7.00 3.02 -7.99
N GLU A 13 -7.59 4.21 -7.83
CA GLU A 13 -8.15 4.63 -6.54
C GLU A 13 -9.17 3.60 -6.02
N PHE A 14 -10.03 3.10 -6.91
CA PHE A 14 -10.98 2.04 -6.59
C PHE A 14 -10.28 0.72 -6.24
N GLY A 15 -9.22 0.35 -6.97
CA GLY A 15 -8.45 -0.88 -6.73
C GLY A 15 -7.83 -0.89 -5.34
N ILE A 16 -7.12 0.18 -4.97
CA ILE A 16 -6.56 0.33 -3.62
C ILE A 16 -7.67 0.34 -2.57
N GLN A 17 -8.78 1.06 -2.80
CA GLN A 17 -9.92 1.08 -1.88
C GLN A 17 -10.48 -0.32 -1.64
N ARG A 18 -10.69 -1.04 -2.72
CA ARG A 18 -11.30 -2.36 -2.67
C ARG A 18 -10.38 -3.35 -1.98
N LEU A 19 -9.07 -3.31 -2.25
CA LEU A 19 -8.13 -4.28 -1.68
C LEU A 19 -7.77 -3.98 -0.22
N PHE A 20 -7.61 -2.71 0.12
CA PHE A 20 -6.97 -2.31 1.38
C PHE A 20 -7.78 -1.31 2.21
N GLY A 21 -8.93 -0.84 1.72
CA GLY A 21 -9.74 0.20 2.37
C GLY A 21 -10.99 -0.29 3.08
N THR A 22 -11.13 -1.60 3.33
CA THR A 22 -12.28 -2.17 4.05
C THR A 22 -11.86 -3.20 5.08
N GLU A 23 -12.58 -3.27 6.21
CA GLU A 23 -12.31 -4.25 7.28
C GLU A 23 -12.40 -5.70 6.81
N ALA A 24 -13.36 -5.99 5.92
CA ALA A 24 -13.50 -7.31 5.31
C ALA A 24 -12.24 -7.77 4.57
N ASN A 25 -11.37 -6.82 4.23
CA ASN A 25 -10.16 -7.05 3.46
C ASN A 25 -8.87 -6.73 4.24
N ASN A 26 -8.92 -6.68 5.57
CA ASN A 26 -7.74 -6.41 6.40
C ASN A 26 -6.61 -7.41 6.23
N ASP A 27 -6.88 -8.70 6.01
CA ASP A 27 -5.86 -9.74 5.84
C ASP A 27 -4.91 -9.46 4.65
N LEU A 28 -5.39 -8.90 3.53
CA LEU A 28 -4.56 -8.49 2.39
C LEU A 28 -3.68 -7.29 2.75
N ALA A 29 -4.25 -6.30 3.45
CA ALA A 29 -3.49 -5.13 3.85
C ALA A 29 -2.39 -5.52 4.85
N ILE A 30 -2.72 -6.34 5.85
CA ILE A 30 -1.76 -6.85 6.85
C ILE A 30 -0.65 -7.66 6.17
N ASP A 31 -0.99 -8.57 5.26
CA ASP A 31 0.03 -9.40 4.58
C ASP A 31 0.95 -8.57 3.68
N LEU A 32 0.40 -7.60 2.93
CA LEU A 32 1.19 -6.65 2.15
C LEU A 32 2.14 -5.85 3.06
N VAL A 33 1.60 -5.24 4.13
CA VAL A 33 2.38 -4.41 5.06
C VAL A 33 3.51 -5.23 5.67
N ASN A 34 3.21 -6.39 6.24
CA ASN A 34 4.22 -7.26 6.85
C ASN A 34 5.29 -7.71 5.86
N SER A 35 4.92 -7.93 4.58
CA SER A 35 5.90 -8.24 3.53
C SER A 35 6.90 -7.10 3.31
N LEU A 36 6.48 -5.84 3.48
CA LEU A 36 7.32 -4.65 3.35
C LEU A 36 8.13 -4.37 4.62
N LEU A 37 7.58 -4.65 5.81
CA LEU A 37 8.25 -4.45 7.09
C LEU A 37 9.47 -5.36 7.27
N ARG A 38 9.53 -6.51 6.56
CA ARG A 38 10.65 -7.47 6.56
C ARG A 38 11.07 -7.90 7.98
N GLY A 39 10.10 -8.11 8.86
CA GLY A 39 10.30 -8.58 10.22
C GLY A 39 10.83 -7.53 11.21
N GLN A 40 10.99 -6.28 10.80
CA GLN A 40 11.35 -5.19 11.73
C GLN A 40 10.19 -4.86 12.68
N ASP A 41 8.96 -5.08 12.22
CA ASP A 41 7.75 -5.10 13.01
C ASP A 41 6.75 -6.06 12.35
N GLU A 42 5.68 -6.42 13.07
CA GLU A 42 4.67 -7.37 12.59
C GLU A 42 3.27 -6.92 13.00
N ILE A 43 2.47 -6.49 12.03
CA ILE A 43 1.06 -6.13 12.22
C ILE A 43 0.22 -7.39 12.44
N ARG A 44 -0.60 -7.36 13.49
CA ARG A 44 -1.52 -8.45 13.87
C ARG A 44 -2.98 -8.07 13.67
N GLU A 45 -3.33 -6.83 13.99
CA GLU A 45 -4.69 -6.32 13.88
C GLU A 45 -4.67 -4.99 13.15
N MET A 46 -5.72 -4.72 12.37
CA MET A 46 -5.88 -3.50 11.60
C MET A 46 -7.32 -3.01 11.74
N HIS A 47 -7.48 -1.73 12.01
CA HIS A 47 -8.78 -1.10 12.21
C HIS A 47 -8.85 0.19 11.40
N HIS A 48 -9.92 0.33 10.63
CA HIS A 48 -10.13 1.49 9.78
C HIS A 48 -10.60 2.67 10.62
N LEU A 49 -9.94 3.80 10.46
CA LEU A 49 -10.44 5.06 11.00
C LEU A 49 -11.52 5.61 10.06
N PRO A 50 -12.50 6.38 10.57
CA PRO A 50 -13.44 7.10 9.73
C PRO A 50 -12.66 7.93 8.70
N THR A 51 -12.93 7.71 7.41
CA THR A 51 -12.22 8.38 6.33
C THR A 51 -12.51 9.88 6.36
N GLU A 52 -11.59 10.69 6.86
CA GLU A 52 -11.61 12.13 6.60
C GLU A 52 -11.04 12.38 5.19
N ARG A 53 -11.92 12.77 4.26
CA ARG A 53 -11.50 13.21 2.92
C ARG A 53 -10.74 14.54 3.00
N VAL A 54 -9.45 14.49 3.28
CA VAL A 54 -8.59 15.67 3.16
C VAL A 54 -8.11 15.78 1.70
N ARG A 55 -8.67 16.77 0.98
CA ARG A 55 -8.15 17.28 -0.31
C ARG A 55 -7.95 16.26 -1.44
N GLY A 56 -8.88 15.33 -1.61
CA GLY A 56 -8.97 14.51 -2.84
C GLY A 56 -7.91 13.43 -3.00
N LEU A 57 -7.20 13.08 -1.92
CA LEU A 57 -6.36 11.89 -1.86
C LEU A 57 -7.07 10.85 -1.00
N SER A 58 -7.25 9.65 -1.55
CA SER A 58 -7.76 8.50 -0.80
C SER A 58 -6.62 7.92 0.03
N ALA A 59 -6.45 8.44 1.24
CA ALA A 59 -5.62 7.84 2.27
C ALA A 59 -6.47 6.97 3.18
N TYR A 60 -6.09 5.69 3.31
CA TYR A 60 -6.73 4.78 4.26
C TYR A 60 -5.97 4.86 5.57
N ASP A 61 -6.46 5.72 6.46
CA ASP A 61 -5.92 5.83 7.80
C ASP A 61 -6.37 4.60 8.59
N THR A 62 -5.42 3.71 8.89
CA THR A 62 -5.68 2.57 9.78
C THR A 62 -4.80 2.70 11.02
N TRP A 63 -5.38 2.41 12.18
CA TRP A 63 -4.56 2.09 13.34
C TRP A 63 -4.47 0.57 13.46
N CYS A 64 -3.29 0.10 13.83
CA CYS A 64 -2.95 -1.30 13.88
C CYS A 64 -2.39 -1.64 15.25
N LEU A 65 -2.49 -2.91 15.64
CA LEU A 65 -1.72 -3.48 16.74
C LEU A 65 -0.63 -4.35 16.16
N ASN A 66 0.61 -4.11 16.57
CA ASN A 66 1.73 -4.97 16.21
C ASN A 66 1.87 -6.15 17.20
N ALA A 67 2.80 -7.06 16.92
CA ALA A 67 3.07 -8.24 17.74
C ALA A 67 3.55 -7.92 19.17
N LYS A 68 4.00 -6.69 19.42
CA LYS A 68 4.40 -6.20 20.75
C LYS A 68 3.23 -5.56 21.50
N GLY A 69 2.05 -5.49 20.89
CA GLY A 69 0.88 -4.80 21.44
C GLY A 69 0.93 -3.28 21.29
N GLU A 70 1.90 -2.75 20.54
CA GLU A 70 2.03 -1.31 20.30
C GLU A 70 1.06 -0.90 19.20
N ARG A 71 0.48 0.30 19.36
CA ARG A 71 -0.33 0.92 18.32
C ARG A 71 0.58 1.55 17.28
N VAL A 72 0.33 1.24 16.01
CA VAL A 72 1.01 1.86 14.87
C VAL A 72 -0.01 2.31 13.83
N ILE A 73 0.27 3.42 13.17
CA ILE A 73 -0.55 3.94 12.08
C ILE A 73 0.01 3.38 10.79
N VAL A 74 -0.85 2.79 9.97
CA VAL A 74 -0.50 2.33 8.63
C VAL A 74 -1.37 3.08 7.63
N GLN A 75 -0.73 3.74 6.67
CA GLN A 75 -1.40 4.43 5.57
C GLN A 75 -0.92 3.85 4.25
N ILE A 76 -1.83 3.23 3.49
CA ILE A 76 -1.56 2.78 2.13
C ILE A 76 -2.18 3.79 1.17
N GLN A 77 -1.38 4.35 0.26
CA GLN A 77 -1.84 5.37 -0.68
C GLN A 77 -1.36 5.08 -2.09
N GLN A 78 -2.24 5.30 -3.07
CA GLN A 78 -1.81 5.44 -4.46
C GLN A 78 -1.16 6.82 -4.62
N ALA A 79 0.07 6.83 -5.12
CA ALA A 79 0.75 8.05 -5.51
C ALA A 79 0.62 8.31 -7.02
N TYR A 80 0.46 9.57 -7.39
CA TYR A 80 0.53 10.06 -8.78
C TYR A 80 1.77 10.94 -8.96
N PRO A 81 2.35 11.04 -10.17
CA PRO A 81 3.45 11.94 -10.45
C PRO A 81 2.98 13.38 -10.21
N HIS A 82 3.42 13.98 -9.10
CA HIS A 82 3.04 15.33 -8.74
C HIS A 82 4.24 16.03 -8.09
N PRO A 83 4.58 17.28 -8.44
CA PRO A 83 5.75 17.97 -7.89
C PRO A 83 5.76 18.03 -6.35
N ALA A 84 4.59 18.19 -5.73
CA ALA A 84 4.40 18.21 -4.28
C ALA A 84 4.30 16.82 -3.61
N PHE A 85 4.70 15.73 -4.27
CA PHE A 85 4.59 14.37 -3.72
C PHE A 85 5.37 14.21 -2.39
N LYS A 86 6.60 14.75 -2.33
CA LYS A 86 7.42 14.74 -1.11
C LYS A 86 6.78 15.58 0.01
N ASP A 87 6.30 16.78 -0.31
CA ASP A 87 5.63 17.65 0.66
C ASP A 87 4.38 16.99 1.24
N ARG A 88 3.59 16.30 0.40
CA ARG A 88 2.43 15.53 0.85
C ARG A 88 2.84 14.38 1.75
N THR A 89 3.90 13.66 1.41
CA THR A 89 4.43 12.56 2.25
C THR A 89 4.81 13.07 3.63
N LEU A 90 5.53 14.19 3.71
CA LEU A 90 5.90 14.83 4.97
C LEU A 90 4.68 15.32 5.75
N TYR A 91 3.71 15.95 5.06
CA TYR A 91 2.46 16.39 5.66
C TYR A 91 1.69 15.22 6.30
N TYR A 92 1.52 14.10 5.58
CA TYR A 92 0.80 12.94 6.11
C TYR A 92 1.55 12.25 7.25
N GLY A 93 2.88 12.17 7.17
CA GLY A 93 3.70 11.66 8.27
C GLY A 93 3.54 12.51 9.54
N ALA A 94 3.66 13.84 9.40
CA ALA A 94 3.46 14.77 10.51
C ALA A 94 2.02 14.75 11.03
N LYS A 95 1.02 14.67 10.14
CA LYS A 95 -0.40 14.57 10.49
C LYS A 95 -0.65 13.32 11.32
N GLY A 96 -0.20 12.15 10.86
CA GLY A 96 -0.36 10.88 11.57
C GLY A 96 0.21 10.92 12.99
N ILE A 97 1.41 11.50 13.16
CA ILE A 97 2.00 11.73 14.48
C ILE A 97 1.11 12.66 15.32
N SER A 98 0.70 13.81 14.76
CA SER A 98 0.01 14.86 15.50
C SER A 98 -1.39 14.47 15.99
N GLU A 99 -2.17 13.76 15.17
CA GLU A 99 -3.54 13.38 15.52
C GLU A 99 -3.62 12.39 16.67
N ARG A 100 -2.53 11.66 16.93
CA ARG A 100 -2.49 10.62 17.97
C ARG A 100 -1.68 10.99 19.21
N TRP A 101 -0.92 12.09 19.14
CA TRP A 101 -0.39 12.77 20.32
C TRP A 101 -1.47 13.44 21.18
N LEU A 102 -2.64 13.75 20.60
CA LEU A 102 -3.71 14.48 21.28
C LEU A 102 -4.53 13.64 22.29
N ASN A 103 -4.32 12.32 22.35
CA ASN A 103 -4.87 11.48 23.40
C ASN A 103 -3.90 11.48 24.59
N GLN A 104 -4.25 12.23 25.64
CA GLN A 104 -3.38 12.72 26.73
C GLN A 104 -2.85 11.65 27.71
N ASP A 105 -2.94 10.36 27.37
CA ASP A 105 -2.62 9.24 28.28
C ASP A 105 -1.30 8.53 27.93
N ASP A 106 -0.63 8.89 26.83
CA ASP A 106 0.67 8.30 26.43
C ASP A 106 1.77 9.36 26.38
N ASP A 107 2.87 9.14 27.10
CA ASP A 107 4.09 9.97 27.04
C ASP A 107 4.87 9.77 25.73
N PHE A 108 4.46 8.82 24.88
CA PHE A 108 5.22 8.37 23.71
C PHE A 108 4.42 8.45 22.41
N ILE A 109 5.11 8.87 21.35
CA ILE A 109 4.58 8.85 19.98
C ILE A 109 4.45 7.41 19.50
N GLN A 110 3.29 7.07 18.93
CA GLN A 110 3.01 5.79 18.26
C GLN A 110 3.82 5.64 16.96
N GLY A 111 4.07 4.40 16.55
CA GLY A 111 4.69 4.13 15.25
C GLY A 111 3.81 4.60 14.10
N VAL A 112 4.42 5.07 13.02
CA VAL A 112 3.76 5.57 11.81
C VAL A 112 4.49 5.03 10.59
N TYR A 113 3.79 4.17 9.84
CA TYR A 113 4.24 3.55 8.60
C TYR A 113 3.41 4.08 7.43
N LEU A 114 4.03 4.90 6.58
CA LEU A 114 3.42 5.37 5.34
C LEU A 114 3.90 4.51 4.19
N ILE A 115 2.97 3.87 3.48
CA ILE A 115 3.23 3.03 2.32
C ILE A 115 2.63 3.70 1.10
N HIS A 116 3.51 4.20 0.23
CA HIS A 116 3.17 4.76 -1.05
C HIS A 116 3.34 3.69 -2.13
N LEU A 117 2.24 3.31 -2.76
CA LEU A 117 2.25 2.50 -3.97
C LEU A 117 2.28 3.45 -5.17
N LEU A 118 3.40 3.47 -5.88
CA LEU A 118 3.65 4.35 -7.02
C LEU A 118 3.38 3.58 -8.31
N ASP A 119 2.54 4.15 -9.18
CA ASP A 119 2.35 3.64 -10.55
C ASP A 119 3.25 4.36 -11.56
N PHE A 120 4.35 4.93 -11.09
CA PHE A 120 5.37 5.62 -11.86
C PHE A 120 6.74 5.39 -11.24
N THR A 121 7.80 5.75 -11.97
CA THR A 121 9.17 5.72 -11.47
C THR A 121 9.69 7.12 -11.18
N THR A 122 10.57 7.27 -10.21
CA THR A 122 11.21 8.55 -9.84
C THR A 122 12.73 8.43 -9.84
N GLU A 123 13.41 9.52 -10.22
CA GLU A 123 14.87 9.64 -10.14
C GLU A 123 15.37 9.80 -8.69
N ASP A 124 14.47 10.07 -7.75
CA ASP A 124 14.80 10.19 -6.32
C ASP A 124 15.42 8.89 -5.76
N PHE A 125 15.09 7.75 -6.37
CA PHE A 125 15.63 6.45 -6.02
C PHE A 125 16.41 5.88 -7.21
N ALA A 126 17.67 6.29 -7.33
CA ALA A 126 18.60 5.87 -8.38
C ALA A 126 19.12 4.42 -8.17
N THR A 127 18.20 3.47 -8.02
CA THR A 127 18.49 2.03 -7.91
C THR A 127 17.45 1.21 -8.68
N ASP A 128 17.81 -0.03 -9.01
CA ASP A 128 16.90 -1.01 -9.64
C ASP A 128 15.90 -1.62 -8.66
N SER A 129 15.97 -1.27 -7.37
CA SER A 129 15.00 -1.74 -6.39
C SER A 129 13.64 -1.09 -6.64
N PHE A 130 12.58 -1.87 -6.46
CA PHE A 130 11.20 -1.39 -6.51
C PHE A 130 10.62 -1.09 -5.12
N VAL A 131 11.34 -1.35 -4.02
CA VAL A 131 10.94 -0.96 -2.64
C VAL A 131 12.04 -0.11 -2.02
N HIS A 132 11.69 1.13 -1.68
CA HIS A 132 12.57 2.06 -0.98
C HIS A 132 12.05 2.35 0.40
N GLU A 133 12.85 2.01 1.40
CA GLU A 133 12.59 2.34 2.78
C GLU A 133 13.33 3.63 3.15
N VAL A 134 12.60 4.59 3.70
CA VAL A 134 13.11 5.89 4.12
C VAL A 134 12.73 6.14 5.57
N GLY A 135 13.67 6.65 6.36
CA GLY A 135 13.48 6.95 7.78
C GLY A 135 14.35 8.13 8.25
N LEU A 136 14.25 8.44 9.53
CA LEU A 136 15.07 9.48 10.18
C LEU A 136 16.47 8.93 10.49
N VAL A 137 17.51 9.58 9.99
CA VAL A 137 18.90 9.13 10.13
C VAL A 137 19.78 10.17 10.80
N ASP A 138 20.71 9.71 11.63
CA ASP A 138 21.85 10.51 12.06
C ASP A 138 22.77 10.74 10.85
N GLN A 139 23.02 12.01 10.53
CA GLN A 139 23.77 12.39 9.32
C GLN A 139 25.27 12.06 9.40
N SER A 140 25.83 11.97 10.59
CA SER A 140 27.26 11.68 10.79
C SER A 140 27.52 10.18 10.87
N LEU A 141 26.64 9.45 11.57
CA LEU A 141 26.75 8.01 11.78
C LEU A 141 26.11 7.20 10.65
N HIS A 142 25.26 7.81 9.82
CA HIS A 142 24.46 7.14 8.80
C HIS A 142 23.65 5.96 9.37
N THR A 143 23.16 6.11 10.60
CA THR A 143 22.35 5.10 11.30
C THR A 143 20.95 5.66 11.55
N LEU A 144 19.95 4.78 11.64
CA LEU A 144 18.59 5.19 11.98
C LEU A 144 18.57 5.82 13.38
N PHE A 145 18.02 7.02 13.47
CA PHE A 145 17.82 7.73 14.73
C PHE A 145 16.66 7.12 15.52
N ASP A 146 15.58 6.75 14.82
CA ASP A 146 14.38 6.13 15.38
C ASP A 146 13.69 5.29 14.30
N ASN A 147 13.03 4.19 14.70
CA ASN A 147 12.37 3.25 13.78
C ASN A 147 10.84 3.39 13.75
N ARG A 148 10.27 4.33 14.51
CA ARG A 148 8.82 4.53 14.61
C ARG A 148 8.25 5.27 13.42
N LEU A 149 8.98 6.18 12.79
CA LEU A 149 8.53 6.88 11.57
C LEU A 149 9.24 6.29 10.34
N ARG A 150 8.50 5.55 9.52
CA ARG A 150 9.03 4.92 8.30
C ARG A 150 8.13 5.19 7.11
N PHE A 151 8.77 5.45 5.98
CA PHE A 151 8.12 5.65 4.69
C PHE A 151 8.59 4.54 3.74
N TYR A 152 7.64 3.91 3.07
CA TYR A 152 7.89 2.91 2.04
C TYR A 152 7.40 3.46 0.72
N PHE A 153 8.30 3.54 -0.26
CA PHE A 153 7.96 3.89 -1.63
C PHE A 153 8.10 2.65 -2.49
N VAL A 154 6.98 2.16 -3.01
CA VAL A 154 6.93 0.95 -3.83
C VAL A 154 6.68 1.35 -5.29
N GLU A 155 7.73 1.35 -6.10
CA GLU A 155 7.68 1.65 -7.53
C GLU A 155 7.23 0.41 -8.32
N VAL A 156 5.92 0.19 -8.37
CA VAL A 156 5.30 -0.99 -9.01
C VAL A 156 5.76 -1.19 -10.47
N PRO A 157 5.96 -0.14 -11.30
CA PRO A 157 6.45 -0.31 -12.67
C PRO A 157 7.87 -0.89 -12.79
N LYS A 158 8.73 -0.77 -11.76
CA LYS A 158 10.09 -1.37 -11.76
C LYS A 158 10.07 -2.89 -11.56
N CYS A 159 8.91 -3.47 -11.22
CA CYS A 159 8.76 -4.92 -11.15
C CYS A 159 8.74 -5.52 -12.56
N HIS A 160 9.89 -6.05 -12.97
CA HIS A 160 10.07 -6.81 -14.20
C HIS A 160 10.24 -8.30 -13.95
N GLN A 161 10.11 -8.75 -12.69
CA GLN A 161 10.33 -10.13 -12.31
C GLN A 161 9.32 -11.06 -12.99
N GLU A 162 9.81 -12.20 -13.45
CA GLU A 162 8.95 -13.31 -13.88
C GLU A 162 8.51 -14.16 -12.68
N THR A 163 7.50 -15.00 -12.87
CA THR A 163 6.94 -15.84 -11.79
C THR A 163 7.97 -16.76 -11.13
N GLY A 164 8.98 -17.21 -11.88
CA GLY A 164 10.09 -18.03 -11.34
C GLY A 164 11.11 -17.26 -10.49
N GLU A 165 11.05 -15.92 -10.49
CA GLU A 165 11.99 -15.04 -9.81
C GLU A 165 11.45 -14.48 -8.49
N LEU A 166 10.19 -14.79 -8.15
CA LEU A 166 9.50 -14.30 -6.96
C LEU A 166 9.99 -15.03 -5.71
N LYS A 167 10.96 -14.44 -5.00
CA LYS A 167 11.62 -15.07 -3.85
C LYS A 167 10.99 -14.68 -2.53
N SER A 168 10.48 -13.45 -2.43
CA SER A 168 9.89 -12.91 -1.21
C SER A 168 8.37 -12.71 -1.31
N GLN A 169 7.71 -12.58 -0.16
CA GLN A 169 6.28 -12.23 -0.13
C GLN A 169 6.04 -10.84 -0.75
N ALA A 170 7.00 -9.91 -0.59
CA ALA A 170 6.93 -8.59 -1.22
C ALA A 170 7.04 -8.68 -2.75
N ASP A 171 7.93 -9.54 -3.28
CA ASP A 171 8.07 -9.78 -4.72
C ASP A 171 6.72 -10.26 -5.29
N LYS A 172 6.08 -11.22 -4.62
CA LYS A 172 4.79 -11.77 -5.01
C LYS A 172 3.69 -10.73 -5.01
N TRP A 173 3.63 -9.90 -3.96
CA TRP A 173 2.69 -8.80 -3.88
C TRP A 173 2.87 -7.78 -4.99
N ILE A 174 4.11 -7.36 -5.24
CA ILE A 174 4.40 -6.30 -6.19
C ILE A 174 4.24 -6.80 -7.62
N TYR A 175 4.60 -8.06 -7.88
CA TYR A 175 4.24 -8.76 -9.10
C TYR A 175 2.72 -8.80 -9.29
N ALA A 176 1.96 -9.19 -8.27
CA ALA A 176 0.51 -9.25 -8.36
C ALA A 176 -0.07 -7.85 -8.66
N LEU A 177 0.32 -6.80 -7.92
CA LEU A 177 -0.12 -5.42 -8.15
C LEU A 177 0.19 -4.95 -9.58
N ARG A 178 1.35 -5.32 -10.13
CA ARG A 178 1.79 -4.94 -11.48
C ARG A 178 1.03 -5.66 -12.57
N HIS A 179 0.85 -6.97 -12.43
CA HIS A 179 0.44 -7.85 -13.53
C HIS A 179 -1.03 -8.27 -13.48
N LEU A 180 -1.75 -8.06 -12.37
CA LEU A 180 -3.14 -8.52 -12.20
C LEU A 180 -4.06 -8.23 -13.41
N PRO A 181 -4.04 -7.01 -14.01
CA PRO A 181 -4.93 -6.69 -15.13
C PRO A 181 -4.69 -7.53 -16.38
N ALA A 182 -3.47 -8.05 -16.54
CA ALA A 182 -3.06 -8.84 -17.69
C ALA A 182 -3.20 -10.36 -17.45
N LEU A 183 -3.50 -10.79 -16.23
CA LEU A 183 -3.63 -12.20 -15.88
C LEU A 183 -5.05 -12.71 -16.18
N GLU A 184 -5.15 -13.91 -16.72
CA GLU A 184 -6.43 -14.61 -16.93
C GLU A 184 -6.75 -15.59 -15.78
N ALA A 185 -5.69 -16.07 -15.13
CA ALA A 185 -5.73 -16.97 -13.98
C ALA A 185 -4.56 -16.68 -13.04
N ARG A 186 -4.69 -17.16 -11.80
CA ARG A 186 -3.65 -17.05 -10.77
C ARG A 186 -2.44 -17.93 -11.11
N PRO A 187 -1.23 -17.38 -11.24
CA PRO A 187 -0.02 -18.16 -11.46
C PRO A 187 0.29 -19.07 -10.26
N GLU A 188 0.97 -20.19 -10.51
CA GLU A 188 1.40 -21.14 -9.47
C GLU A 188 2.33 -20.49 -8.42
N ALA A 189 3.13 -19.51 -8.84
CA ALA A 189 3.99 -18.74 -7.94
C ALA A 189 3.21 -17.93 -6.88
N LEU A 190 1.89 -17.73 -7.08
CA LEU A 190 0.96 -17.06 -6.16
C LEU A 190 -0.05 -18.06 -5.58
N HIS A 191 0.39 -19.28 -5.23
CA HIS A 191 -0.49 -20.34 -4.75
C HIS A 191 -1.04 -20.10 -3.34
N GLU A 192 -0.38 -19.27 -2.54
CA GLU A 192 -0.72 -19.04 -1.13
C GLU A 192 -2.18 -18.58 -0.97
N PRO A 193 -2.84 -18.94 0.15
CA PRO A 193 -4.25 -18.61 0.39
C PRO A 193 -4.55 -17.12 0.28
N ILE A 194 -3.61 -16.27 0.70
CA ILE A 194 -3.77 -14.83 0.65
C ILE A 194 -3.94 -14.31 -0.80
N PHE A 195 -3.21 -14.90 -1.76
CA PHE A 195 -3.38 -14.57 -3.17
C PHE A 195 -4.64 -15.18 -3.77
N ALA A 196 -5.17 -16.27 -3.23
CA ALA A 196 -6.51 -16.73 -3.63
C ALA A 196 -7.55 -15.64 -3.28
N ARG A 197 -7.44 -15.09 -2.07
CA ARG A 197 -8.30 -13.99 -1.59
C ARG A 197 -8.12 -12.74 -2.46
N LEU A 198 -6.90 -12.37 -2.81
CA LEU A 198 -6.61 -11.25 -3.72
C LEU A 198 -7.37 -11.38 -5.05
N PHE A 199 -7.23 -12.53 -5.71
CA PHE A 199 -7.84 -12.76 -7.02
C PHE A 199 -9.38 -12.78 -6.93
N ASP A 200 -9.92 -13.33 -5.84
CA ASP A 200 -11.36 -13.34 -5.56
C ASP A 200 -11.93 -11.94 -5.38
N VAL A 201 -11.23 -11.06 -4.67
CA VAL A 201 -11.66 -9.66 -4.47
C VAL A 201 -11.49 -8.84 -5.75
N ALA A 202 -10.45 -9.14 -6.54
CA ALA A 202 -10.14 -8.41 -7.77
C ALA A 202 -10.95 -8.84 -9.00
N ASP A 203 -11.68 -9.97 -8.95
CA ASP A 203 -12.47 -10.45 -10.07
C ASP A 203 -13.66 -9.51 -10.36
N ARG A 204 -13.61 -8.86 -11.53
CA ARG A 204 -14.62 -7.88 -11.97
C ARG A 204 -16.00 -8.51 -12.17
N GLN A 205 -16.08 -9.82 -12.35
CA GLN A 205 -17.37 -10.51 -12.47
C GLN A 205 -18.17 -10.41 -11.16
N ARG A 206 -17.48 -10.33 -10.01
CA ARG A 206 -18.09 -10.19 -8.69
C ARG A 206 -18.51 -8.75 -8.35
N PHE A 207 -18.23 -7.78 -9.22
CA PHE A 207 -18.60 -6.39 -8.96
C PHE A 207 -20.09 -6.19 -9.19
N THR A 208 -20.73 -5.52 -8.23
CA THR A 208 -22.06 -4.93 -8.39
C THR A 208 -22.06 -3.86 -9.49
N PRO A 209 -23.23 -3.49 -10.05
CA PRO A 209 -23.30 -2.42 -11.05
C PRO A 209 -22.66 -1.10 -10.57
N ALA A 210 -22.88 -0.72 -9.31
CA ALA A 210 -22.30 0.49 -8.72
C ALA A 210 -20.77 0.43 -8.64
N GLU A 211 -20.22 -0.72 -8.22
CA GLU A 211 -18.78 -0.95 -8.17
C GLU A 211 -18.14 -0.92 -9.57
N ARG A 212 -18.81 -1.47 -10.59
CA ARG A 212 -18.34 -1.40 -11.98
C ARG A 212 -18.24 0.04 -12.46
N THR A 213 -19.28 0.85 -12.24
CA THR A 213 -19.26 2.27 -12.59
C THR A 213 -18.17 3.03 -11.83
N ALA A 214 -18.00 2.78 -10.53
CA ALA A 214 -16.94 3.40 -9.73
C ALA A 214 -15.54 3.02 -10.24
N TYR A 215 -15.33 1.75 -10.58
CA TYR A 215 -14.08 1.25 -11.15
C TYR A 215 -13.78 1.88 -12.52
N GLU A 216 -14.77 1.93 -13.42
CA GLU A 216 -14.62 2.56 -14.74
C GLU A 216 -14.26 4.05 -14.63
N ALA A 217 -14.90 4.77 -13.69
CA ALA A 217 -14.56 6.17 -13.40
C ALA A 217 -13.13 6.31 -12.88
N SER A 218 -12.67 5.39 -12.01
CA SER A 218 -11.32 5.38 -11.47
C SER A 218 -10.25 5.08 -12.54
N LEU A 219 -10.53 4.10 -13.41
CA LEU A 219 -9.70 3.80 -14.58
C LEU A 219 -9.60 4.98 -15.53
N TRP A 220 -10.71 5.67 -15.79
CA TRP A 220 -10.71 6.84 -16.66
C TRP A 220 -9.85 7.95 -16.07
N LYS A 221 -10.00 8.26 -14.77
CA LYS A 221 -9.15 9.26 -14.09
C LYS A 221 -7.67 8.91 -14.21
N LYS A 222 -7.30 7.67 -13.92
CA LYS A 222 -5.92 7.20 -13.99
C LYS A 222 -5.29 7.42 -15.37
N LYS A 223 -6.02 7.13 -16.44
CA LYS A 223 -5.53 7.29 -17.82
C LYS A 223 -5.37 8.76 -18.25
N ASN A 224 -5.98 9.69 -17.54
CA ASN A 224 -6.02 11.11 -17.87
C ASN A 224 -5.41 12.00 -16.75
N ALA A 225 -4.69 11.39 -15.81
CA ALA A 225 -3.94 12.06 -14.74
C ALA A 225 -2.50 12.31 -15.18
#